data_AF-A0AB74FJJ6-F1
#
_entry.id   AF-A0AB74FJJ6-F1
#
_cell.length_a   1.000
_cell.length_b   1.000
_cell.length_c   1.000
_cell.angle_alpha   90.00
_cell.angle_beta   90.00
_cell.angle_gamma   90.00
#
_symmetry.space_group_name_H-M   'P 1'
#
loop_
_entity.id
_entity.type
_entity.pdbx_description
1 polymer ?
#
loop_
_entity_poly.entity_id
_entity_poly.type
_entity_poly.pdbx_seq_one_letter_code
_entity_poly.pdbx_strand_id
1 'polypeptide(L)'
;MVAVPPIATDGVHAATAWPGKQVVIHLPNERALTAANWGEGGAAAYGSGPVDYVVLPDAGGGADIRMIRKTFISPSDFTLGVRYPEGTHLRQAAQAVVVETDAAPGHSAAIIGALSIPDAKDGAGNPIPVTPLVGGSYLYQQSDVNLNVGDVGLLNFPVTITVAYRPSTGVPAVAQGDPAPKAPAGSAAGRCVSGPPQFAGGGDDGTPGGAADFAPSCARLAACMSAAPAHTSALTCENTFMADLTNTCVAAFGHDGGDYEGCLATANGHVRWAKENLAPGQPAAAAGGA
;
A
#
# COMPACT_ATOMS: atom_id res chain seq x y z
N MET A 1 -12.75 -3.32 3.58
CA MET A 1 -11.63 -4.26 3.79
C MET A 1 -11.12 -4.68 2.42
N VAL A 2 -9.79 -4.79 2.28
CA VAL A 2 -9.15 -5.32 1.06
C VAL A 2 -8.77 -6.77 1.28
N ALA A 3 -9.02 -7.60 0.28
CA ALA A 3 -8.53 -8.97 0.25
C ALA A 3 -7.54 -9.10 -0.91
N VAL A 4 -6.29 -9.41 -0.56
CA VAL A 4 -5.22 -9.68 -1.51
C VAL A 4 -5.14 -11.20 -1.67
N PRO A 5 -5.10 -11.76 -2.88
CA PRO A 5 -5.17 -13.20 -3.06
C PRO A 5 -3.78 -13.87 -3.02
N PRO A 6 -3.67 -15.16 -2.63
CA PRO A 6 -2.42 -15.90 -2.76
C PRO A 6 -1.99 -16.10 -4.22
N ILE A 7 -2.93 -16.11 -5.16
CA ILE A 7 -2.68 -16.21 -6.60
C ILE A 7 -3.29 -14.99 -7.28
N ALA A 8 -2.50 -14.26 -8.06
CA ALA A 8 -2.91 -12.99 -8.67
C ALA A 8 -4.18 -13.11 -9.55
N THR A 9 -4.43 -14.28 -10.15
CA THR A 9 -5.60 -14.54 -11.00
C THR A 9 -6.95 -14.39 -10.31
N ASP A 10 -6.99 -14.47 -8.98
CA ASP A 10 -8.22 -14.27 -8.20
C ASP A 10 -8.58 -12.78 -8.07
N GLY A 11 -7.65 -11.89 -8.45
CA GLY A 11 -7.78 -10.43 -8.40
C GLY A 11 -7.72 -9.86 -6.99
N VAL A 12 -7.31 -8.60 -6.87
CA VAL A 12 -7.29 -7.85 -5.60
C VAL A 12 -8.67 -7.27 -5.35
N HIS A 13 -9.33 -7.68 -4.26
CA HIS A 13 -10.68 -7.21 -3.92
C HIS A 13 -10.56 -6.00 -3.02
N ALA A 14 -11.05 -4.84 -3.47
CA ALA A 14 -11.03 -3.60 -2.71
C ALA A 14 -12.43 -3.04 -2.47
N ALA A 15 -12.62 -2.34 -1.35
CA ALA A 15 -13.90 -1.77 -0.99
C ALA A 15 -14.24 -0.57 -1.88
N THR A 16 -15.52 -0.22 -1.99
CA THR A 16 -15.95 1.06 -2.58
C THR A 16 -16.57 1.93 -1.50
N ALA A 17 -16.76 3.22 -1.80
CA ALA A 17 -17.57 4.11 -0.97
C ALA A 17 -19.07 3.76 -1.02
N TRP A 18 -19.49 2.86 -1.92
CA TRP A 18 -20.83 2.27 -1.93
C TRP A 18 -20.86 1.06 -0.97
N PRO A 19 -21.60 1.13 0.15
CA PRO A 19 -21.56 0.07 1.15
C PRO A 19 -21.89 -1.31 0.60
N GLY A 20 -21.07 -2.30 0.97
CA GLY A 20 -21.24 -3.70 0.57
C GLY A 20 -20.86 -4.00 -0.89
N LYS A 21 -20.35 -3.03 -1.65
CA LYS A 21 -19.85 -3.23 -3.02
C LYS A 21 -18.32 -3.17 -3.06
N GLN A 22 -17.74 -3.95 -3.95
CA GLN A 22 -16.29 -4.09 -4.13
C GLN A 22 -15.90 -3.98 -5.60
N VAL A 23 -14.68 -3.53 -5.84
CA VAL A 23 -14.01 -3.69 -7.13
C VAL A 23 -13.03 -4.84 -7.04
N VAL A 24 -12.76 -5.48 -8.18
CA VAL A 24 -11.69 -6.47 -8.31
C VAL A 24 -10.67 -5.95 -9.31
N ILE A 25 -9.43 -5.81 -8.87
CA ILE A 25 -8.31 -5.29 -9.67
C ILE A 25 -7.40 -6.46 -10.05
N HIS A 26 -7.31 -6.73 -11.34
CA HIS A 26 -6.48 -7.76 -11.95
C HIS A 26 -5.13 -7.20 -12.37
N LEU A 27 -4.06 -7.88 -11.97
CA LEU A 27 -2.69 -7.47 -12.28
C LEU A 27 -2.36 -7.78 -13.74
N PRO A 28 -1.48 -7.00 -14.39
CA PRO A 28 -1.05 -7.30 -15.75
C PRO A 28 -0.40 -8.68 -15.83
N ASN A 29 -0.78 -9.46 -16.85
CA ASN A 29 -0.26 -10.82 -17.07
C ASN A 29 -0.35 -11.75 -15.85
N GLU A 30 -1.39 -11.60 -15.01
CA GLU A 30 -1.60 -12.33 -13.75
C GLU A 30 -1.39 -13.86 -13.81
N ARG A 31 -1.67 -14.49 -14.96
CA ARG A 31 -1.48 -15.95 -15.17
C ARG A 31 -0.01 -16.38 -15.23
N ALA A 32 0.89 -15.45 -15.54
CA ALA A 32 2.33 -15.70 -15.62
C ALA A 32 3.06 -15.30 -14.34
N LEU A 33 2.34 -14.77 -13.34
CA LEU A 33 2.92 -14.36 -12.07
C LEU A 33 3.12 -15.55 -11.13
N THR A 34 4.14 -15.48 -10.30
CA THR A 34 4.32 -16.43 -9.19
C THR A 34 3.21 -16.27 -8.16
N ALA A 35 3.06 -17.27 -7.28
CA ALA A 35 2.26 -17.09 -6.07
C ALA A 35 2.80 -15.92 -5.23
N ALA A 36 1.92 -15.33 -4.43
CA ALA A 36 2.24 -14.23 -3.54
C ALA A 36 3.36 -14.63 -2.58
N ASN A 37 4.46 -13.87 -2.62
CA ASN A 37 5.40 -13.81 -1.52
C ASN A 37 4.92 -12.74 -0.54
N TRP A 38 4.44 -13.17 0.62
CA TRP A 38 3.82 -12.29 1.60
C TRP A 38 4.88 -11.49 2.37
N GLY A 39 4.71 -10.18 2.40
CA GLY A 39 5.48 -9.23 3.22
C GLY A 39 4.63 -8.64 4.35
N GLU A 40 5.18 -7.66 5.08
CA GLU A 40 4.44 -7.05 6.19
C GLU A 40 3.18 -6.30 5.75
N GLY A 41 2.23 -6.12 6.68
CA GLY A 41 1.02 -5.34 6.41
C GLY A 41 0.02 -6.01 5.45
N GLY A 42 0.20 -7.29 5.14
CA GLY A 42 -0.57 -7.98 4.10
C GLY A 42 -0.11 -7.63 2.69
N ALA A 43 1.10 -7.08 2.55
CA ALA A 43 1.69 -6.84 1.25
C ALA A 43 1.92 -8.17 0.52
N ALA A 44 1.51 -8.25 -0.74
CA ALA A 44 1.76 -9.41 -1.59
C ALA A 44 2.67 -9.02 -2.73
N ALA A 45 3.84 -9.64 -2.82
CA ALA A 45 4.73 -9.52 -3.95
C ALA A 45 4.50 -10.69 -4.93
N TYR A 46 4.18 -10.36 -6.18
CA TYR A 46 4.03 -11.30 -7.27
C TYR A 46 5.17 -11.07 -8.26
N GLY A 47 6.04 -12.07 -8.37
CA GLY A 47 7.20 -12.00 -9.25
C GLY A 47 6.84 -12.32 -10.70
N SER A 48 7.50 -11.63 -11.63
CA SER A 48 7.61 -12.07 -13.02
C SER A 48 9.04 -11.85 -13.54
N GLY A 49 9.33 -12.36 -14.73
CA GLY A 49 10.62 -12.13 -15.39
C GLY A 49 10.97 -10.64 -15.50
N PRO A 50 10.19 -9.85 -16.26
CA PRO A 50 10.52 -8.44 -16.50
C PRO A 50 10.02 -7.45 -15.42
N VAL A 51 8.97 -7.76 -14.65
CA VAL A 51 8.33 -6.79 -13.74
C VAL A 51 7.89 -7.48 -12.44
N ASP A 52 8.16 -6.87 -11.30
CA ASP A 52 7.54 -7.32 -10.04
C ASP A 52 6.33 -6.45 -9.70
N TYR A 53 5.29 -7.07 -9.16
CA TYR A 53 4.10 -6.40 -8.68
C TYR A 53 4.04 -6.54 -7.16
N VAL A 54 3.90 -5.43 -6.43
CA VAL A 54 3.67 -5.46 -4.99
C VAL A 54 2.35 -4.78 -4.69
N VAL A 55 1.41 -5.52 -4.11
CA VAL A 55 0.12 -5.00 -3.66
C VAL A 55 0.21 -4.71 -2.18
N LEU A 56 0.01 -3.45 -1.77
CA LEU A 56 -0.04 -3.02 -0.37
C LEU A 56 -1.48 -2.63 -0.03
N PRO A 57 -2.15 -3.33 0.91
CA PRO A 57 -3.45 -2.91 1.39
C PRO A 57 -3.40 -1.53 2.04
N ASP A 58 -4.40 -0.70 1.74
CA ASP A 58 -4.62 0.58 2.41
C ASP A 58 -5.69 0.42 3.51
N ALA A 59 -5.48 1.06 4.65
CA ALA A 59 -6.36 0.95 5.82
C ALA A 59 -7.80 1.44 5.54
N GLY A 60 -7.99 2.33 4.56
CA GLY A 60 -9.30 2.79 4.09
C GLY A 60 -10.07 1.74 3.30
N GLY A 61 -9.50 0.58 2.99
CA GLY A 61 -10.10 -0.44 2.14
C GLY A 61 -9.76 -0.27 0.66
N GLY A 62 -8.69 0.48 0.35
CA GLY A 62 -8.07 0.54 -0.98
C GLY A 62 -6.77 -0.25 -1.07
N ALA A 63 -5.99 -0.07 -2.13
CA ALA A 63 -4.69 -0.71 -2.27
C ALA A 63 -3.73 0.14 -3.10
N ASP A 64 -2.44 0.05 -2.79
CA ASP A 64 -1.36 0.54 -3.65
C ASP A 64 -0.73 -0.63 -4.40
N ILE A 65 -0.68 -0.52 -5.72
CA ILE A 65 -0.09 -1.52 -6.60
C ILE A 65 1.19 -0.92 -7.16
N ARG A 66 2.32 -1.40 -6.67
CA ARG A 66 3.65 -1.02 -7.14
C ARG A 66 4.07 -1.95 -8.28
N MET A 67 4.39 -1.37 -9.42
CA MET A 67 4.96 -2.05 -10.58
C MET A 67 6.43 -1.67 -10.67
N ILE A 68 7.30 -2.67 -10.58
CA ILE A 68 8.76 -2.47 -10.53
C ILE A 68 9.35 -3.06 -11.82
N ARG A 69 9.63 -2.19 -12.79
CA ARG A 69 10.36 -2.58 -14.01
C ARG A 69 11.81 -2.82 -13.64
N LYS A 70 12.29 -4.04 -13.86
CA LYS A 70 13.65 -4.43 -13.48
C LYS A 70 14.71 -3.89 -14.44
N THR A 71 14.38 -3.77 -15.73
CA THR A 71 15.36 -3.50 -16.80
C THR A 71 14.70 -2.79 -17.99
N PHE A 72 15.51 -2.32 -18.94
CA PHE A 72 15.02 -1.66 -20.16
C PHE A 72 14.17 -2.55 -21.09
N ILE A 73 14.29 -3.88 -20.99
CA ILE A 73 13.44 -4.81 -21.74
C ILE A 73 12.06 -5.01 -21.09
N SER A 74 11.85 -4.48 -19.88
CA SER A 74 10.55 -4.51 -19.22
C SER A 74 9.56 -3.61 -19.97
N PRO A 75 8.30 -4.04 -20.14
CA PRO A 75 7.30 -3.28 -20.90
C PRO A 75 7.12 -1.86 -20.35
N SER A 76 6.87 -0.92 -21.26
CA SER A 76 6.52 0.48 -20.96
C SER A 76 5.02 0.69 -20.81
N ASP A 77 4.22 -0.21 -21.38
CA ASP A 77 2.76 -0.20 -21.33
C ASP A 77 2.24 -1.27 -20.38
N PHE A 78 1.32 -0.88 -19.51
CA PHE A 78 0.65 -1.75 -18.56
C PHE A 78 -0.86 -1.64 -18.69
N THR A 79 -1.53 -2.76 -18.51
CA THR A 79 -2.99 -2.83 -18.49
C THR A 79 -3.43 -3.54 -17.22
N LEU A 80 -4.04 -2.79 -16.30
CA LEU A 80 -4.75 -3.37 -15.17
C LEU A 80 -6.19 -3.66 -15.57
N GLY A 81 -6.66 -4.83 -15.20
CA GLY A 81 -8.07 -5.16 -15.33
C GLY A 81 -8.86 -4.65 -14.14
N VAL A 82 -9.98 -3.97 -14.36
CA VAL A 82 -10.87 -3.52 -13.29
C VAL A 82 -12.28 -4.05 -13.54
N ARG A 83 -12.70 -4.98 -12.67
CA ARG A 83 -14.10 -5.41 -12.58
C ARG A 83 -14.79 -4.57 -11.52
N TYR A 84 -15.88 -3.91 -11.89
CA TYR A 84 -16.64 -3.02 -11.04
C TYR A 84 -18.04 -3.57 -10.75
N PRO A 85 -18.72 -3.09 -9.70
CA PRO A 85 -20.09 -3.51 -9.39
C PRO A 85 -21.07 -3.25 -10.54
N GLU A 86 -22.13 -4.04 -10.61
CA GLU A 86 -23.25 -3.76 -11.52
C GLU A 86 -23.86 -2.37 -11.27
N GLY A 87 -24.28 -1.70 -12.35
CA GLY A 87 -24.81 -0.33 -12.30
C GLY A 87 -23.72 0.73 -12.08
N THR A 88 -22.49 0.44 -12.48
CA THR A 88 -21.34 1.36 -12.42
C THR A 88 -20.51 1.27 -13.69
N HIS A 89 -19.68 2.28 -13.94
CA HIS A 89 -18.73 2.31 -15.05
C HIS A 89 -17.43 3.02 -14.65
N LEU A 90 -16.39 2.84 -15.45
CA LEU A 90 -15.17 3.65 -15.35
C LEU A 90 -15.32 4.94 -16.14
N ARG A 91 -14.87 6.05 -15.56
CA ARG A 91 -14.82 7.35 -16.23
C ARG A 91 -13.45 8.00 -16.05
N GLN A 92 -12.93 8.60 -17.11
CA GLN A 92 -11.74 9.44 -17.04
C GLN A 92 -12.02 10.71 -16.24
N ALA A 93 -11.16 11.06 -15.29
CA ALA A 93 -11.28 12.25 -14.45
C ALA A 93 -9.91 12.92 -14.25
N ALA A 94 -9.51 13.80 -15.17
CA ALA A 94 -8.21 14.47 -15.16
C ALA A 94 -7.05 13.45 -15.06
N GLN A 95 -6.29 13.50 -13.95
CA GLN A 95 -5.12 12.64 -13.64
C GLN A 95 -5.51 11.30 -12.97
N ALA A 96 -6.80 10.96 -12.95
CA ALA A 96 -7.34 9.77 -12.32
C ALA A 96 -8.38 9.08 -13.20
N VAL A 97 -8.66 7.82 -12.90
CA VAL A 97 -9.80 7.07 -13.41
C VAL A 97 -10.73 6.80 -12.23
N VAL A 98 -12.00 7.18 -12.34
CA VAL A 98 -12.98 6.98 -11.26
C VAL A 98 -13.92 5.83 -11.59
N VAL A 99 -14.37 5.15 -10.54
CA VAL A 99 -15.51 4.23 -10.58
C VAL A 99 -16.73 5.04 -10.18
N GLU A 100 -17.73 5.09 -11.05
CA GLU A 100 -18.90 5.95 -10.90
C GLU A 100 -20.18 5.13 -11.11
N THR A 101 -21.20 5.39 -10.28
CA THR A 101 -22.53 4.77 -10.47
C THR A 101 -23.21 5.30 -11.72
N ASP A 102 -23.99 4.47 -12.37
CA ASP A 102 -24.82 4.90 -13.49
C ASP A 102 -25.90 5.88 -13.00
N ALA A 103 -26.17 6.91 -13.80
CA ALA A 103 -27.26 7.83 -13.52
C ALA A 103 -28.61 7.14 -13.75
N ALA A 104 -29.57 7.39 -12.86
CA ALA A 104 -30.94 6.91 -12.97
C ALA A 104 -31.94 8.07 -12.78
N PRO A 105 -33.21 7.94 -13.20
CA PRO A 105 -34.20 8.98 -12.98
C PRO A 105 -34.30 9.35 -11.49
N GLY A 106 -34.02 10.61 -11.17
CA GLY A 106 -34.02 11.12 -9.79
C GLY A 106 -32.73 10.87 -8.98
N HIS A 107 -31.73 10.20 -9.56
CA HIS A 107 -30.45 9.89 -8.92
C HIS A 107 -29.27 10.23 -9.85
N SER A 108 -28.51 11.26 -9.49
CA SER A 108 -27.26 11.60 -10.18
C SER A 108 -26.21 10.51 -9.99
N ALA A 109 -25.35 10.34 -10.99
CA ALA A 109 -24.14 9.54 -10.89
C ALA A 109 -23.26 10.00 -9.71
N ALA A 110 -22.68 9.05 -8.98
CA ALA A 110 -21.84 9.30 -7.81
C ALA A 110 -20.53 8.53 -7.92
N ILE A 111 -19.41 9.19 -7.60
CA ILE A 111 -18.10 8.55 -7.52
C ILE A 111 -18.10 7.62 -6.29
N ILE A 112 -17.61 6.40 -6.46
CA ILE A 112 -17.53 5.39 -5.40
C ILE A 112 -16.10 4.81 -5.24
N GLY A 113 -15.17 5.22 -6.09
CA GLY A 113 -13.76 4.85 -5.99
C GLY A 113 -12.92 5.59 -7.03
N ALA A 114 -11.62 5.63 -6.82
CA ALA A 114 -10.69 6.26 -7.75
C ALA A 114 -9.37 5.48 -7.85
N LEU A 115 -8.87 5.34 -9.07
CA LEU A 115 -7.51 4.95 -9.39
C LEU A 115 -6.70 6.19 -9.77
N SER A 116 -5.55 6.37 -9.15
CA SER A 116 -4.60 7.45 -9.45
C SER A 116 -3.17 6.94 -9.46
N ILE A 117 -2.24 7.77 -9.93
CA ILE A 117 -0.81 7.48 -9.93
C ILE A 117 -0.13 8.53 -9.05
N PRO A 118 -0.05 8.31 -7.73
CA PRO A 118 0.60 9.26 -6.83
C PRO A 118 2.11 9.36 -7.05
N ASP A 119 2.75 8.27 -7.48
CA ASP A 119 4.20 8.20 -7.59
C ASP A 119 4.63 7.35 -8.80
N ALA A 120 5.56 7.87 -9.59
CA ALA A 120 6.28 7.11 -10.60
C ALA A 120 7.68 7.69 -10.74
N LYS A 121 8.72 6.86 -10.57
CA LYS A 121 10.12 7.29 -10.50
C LYS A 121 11.04 6.31 -11.21
N ASP A 122 12.09 6.84 -11.81
CA ASP A 122 13.19 6.06 -12.36
C ASP A 122 14.18 5.61 -11.28
N GLY A 123 15.18 4.81 -11.65
CA GLY A 123 16.21 4.30 -10.74
C GLY A 123 17.12 5.38 -10.15
N ALA A 124 17.13 6.58 -10.72
CA ALA A 124 17.82 7.75 -10.18
C ALA A 124 16.93 8.61 -9.27
N GLY A 125 15.65 8.23 -9.10
CA GLY A 125 14.67 8.95 -8.29
C GLY A 125 13.97 10.10 -9.01
N ASN A 126 14.20 10.28 -10.31
CA ASN A 126 13.53 11.32 -11.09
C ASN A 126 12.06 10.97 -11.31
N PRO A 127 11.12 11.92 -11.17
CA PRO A 127 9.73 11.67 -11.43
C PRO A 127 9.47 11.42 -12.93
N ILE A 128 8.59 10.48 -13.23
CA ILE A 128 8.14 10.15 -14.58
C ILE A 128 6.66 10.52 -14.66
N PRO A 129 6.22 11.38 -15.60
CA PRO A 129 4.80 11.68 -15.75
C PRO A 129 4.06 10.46 -16.28
N VAL A 130 3.06 9.98 -15.53
CA VAL A 130 2.23 8.84 -15.96
C VAL A 130 0.78 9.18 -15.63
N THR A 131 -0.08 9.07 -16.65
CA THR A 131 -1.52 9.33 -16.51
C THR A 131 -2.27 8.02 -16.74
N PRO A 132 -3.16 7.59 -15.83
CA PRO A 132 -3.98 6.41 -16.07
C PRO A 132 -5.08 6.75 -17.08
N LEU A 133 -5.33 5.86 -18.04
CA LEU A 133 -6.34 6.01 -19.07
C LEU A 133 -7.33 4.84 -19.05
N VAL A 134 -8.63 5.12 -19.20
CA VAL A 134 -9.62 4.06 -19.44
C VAL A 134 -9.33 3.40 -20.78
N GLY A 135 -9.10 2.08 -20.76
CA GLY A 135 -8.86 1.24 -21.93
C GLY A 135 -10.16 0.78 -22.60
N GLY A 136 -10.04 0.43 -23.89
CA GLY A 136 -11.19 0.08 -24.74
C GLY A 136 -11.62 -1.39 -24.69
N SER A 137 -10.87 -2.27 -24.02
CA SER A 137 -11.24 -3.69 -23.93
C SER A 137 -12.34 -3.87 -22.88
N TYR A 138 -13.46 -4.46 -23.30
CA TYR A 138 -14.50 -4.95 -22.41
C TYR A 138 -14.62 -6.46 -22.61
N LEU A 139 -13.86 -7.21 -21.83
CA LEU A 139 -13.90 -8.67 -21.82
C LEU A 139 -14.33 -9.11 -20.42
N TYR A 140 -15.34 -9.98 -20.32
CA TYR A 140 -15.79 -10.57 -19.04
C TYR A 140 -16.19 -9.54 -17.95
N GLN A 141 -16.91 -8.48 -18.33
CA GLN A 141 -17.36 -7.40 -17.42
C GLN A 141 -16.21 -6.67 -16.70
N GLN A 142 -15.05 -6.64 -17.35
CA GLN A 142 -13.85 -5.97 -16.87
C GLN A 142 -13.49 -4.87 -17.88
N SER A 143 -13.20 -3.68 -17.39
CA SER A 143 -12.61 -2.61 -18.18
C SER A 143 -11.13 -2.50 -17.88
N ASP A 144 -10.37 -2.05 -18.87
CA ASP A 144 -8.94 -1.85 -18.72
C ASP A 144 -8.62 -0.47 -18.16
N VAL A 145 -7.57 -0.38 -17.35
CA VAL A 145 -6.89 0.85 -17.00
C VAL A 145 -5.47 0.74 -17.55
N ASN A 146 -5.19 1.55 -18.56
CA ASN A 146 -3.93 1.58 -19.27
C ASN A 146 -2.98 2.62 -18.67
N LEU A 147 -1.72 2.26 -18.55
CA LEU A 147 -0.64 3.13 -18.11
C LEU A 147 0.51 3.04 -19.10
N ASN A 148 0.97 4.20 -19.56
CA ASN A 148 2.16 4.31 -20.38
C ASN A 148 3.22 5.08 -19.60
N VAL A 149 4.33 4.41 -19.29
CA VAL A 149 5.46 4.95 -18.53
C VAL A 149 6.45 5.69 -19.45
N GLY A 150 6.32 5.51 -20.76
CA GLY A 150 7.23 6.04 -21.76
C GLY A 150 8.60 5.39 -21.73
N ASP A 151 9.49 5.96 -22.55
CA ASP A 151 10.88 5.56 -22.63
C ASP A 151 11.66 6.08 -21.41
N VAL A 152 12.35 5.17 -20.74
CA VAL A 152 13.25 5.49 -19.64
C VAL A 152 14.66 5.07 -20.07
N GLY A 153 15.65 5.91 -19.79
CA GLY A 153 17.04 5.67 -20.19
C GLY A 153 17.54 4.30 -19.71
N LEU A 154 18.39 3.64 -20.52
CA LEU A 154 18.84 2.26 -20.29
C LEU A 154 19.45 1.98 -18.91
N LEU A 155 19.97 3.02 -18.25
CA LEU A 155 20.63 2.93 -16.94
C LEU A 155 19.75 3.37 -15.76
N ASN A 156 18.56 3.91 -16.01
CA ASN A 156 17.69 4.50 -14.99
C ASN A 156 16.66 3.47 -14.47
N PHE A 157 17.11 2.22 -14.28
CA PHE A 157 16.31 1.13 -13.71
C PHE A 157 16.82 0.79 -12.30
N PRO A 158 15.96 0.27 -11.40
CA PRO A 158 14.56 -0.09 -11.64
C PRO A 158 13.63 1.13 -11.71
N VAL A 159 12.57 1.03 -12.50
CA VAL A 159 11.50 2.05 -12.54
C VAL A 159 10.35 1.56 -11.67
N THR A 160 9.90 2.38 -10.73
CA THR A 160 8.77 2.07 -9.85
C THR A 160 7.59 2.96 -10.18
N ILE A 161 6.43 2.35 -10.41
CA ILE A 161 5.16 3.04 -10.63
C ILE A 161 4.17 2.57 -9.57
N THR A 162 3.56 3.49 -8.84
CA THR A 162 2.55 3.17 -7.82
C THR A 162 1.18 3.59 -8.32
N VAL A 163 0.27 2.63 -8.44
CA VAL A 163 -1.14 2.87 -8.72
C VAL A 163 -1.91 2.77 -7.40
N ALA A 164 -2.53 3.86 -6.99
CA ALA A 164 -3.35 3.90 -5.80
C ALA A 164 -4.82 3.74 -6.18
N TYR A 165 -5.47 2.70 -5.66
CA TYR A 165 -6.93 2.65 -5.59
C TYR A 165 -7.38 3.08 -4.20
N ARG A 166 -8.35 4.00 -4.14
CA ARG A 166 -8.99 4.44 -2.90
C ARG A 166 -10.52 4.43 -3.03
N PRO A 167 -11.25 3.90 -2.04
CA PRO A 167 -12.69 4.17 -1.90
C PRO A 167 -12.85 5.67 -1.68
N SER A 168 -13.62 6.34 -2.54
CA SER A 168 -13.72 7.79 -2.54
C SER A 168 -15.08 8.24 -3.09
N THR A 169 -15.54 9.41 -2.65
CA THR A 169 -16.72 10.10 -3.20
C THR A 169 -16.34 11.30 -4.06
N GLY A 170 -15.05 11.47 -4.37
CA GLY A 170 -14.53 12.58 -5.16
C GLY A 170 -13.31 12.20 -5.99
N VAL A 171 -12.94 13.08 -6.92
CA VAL A 171 -11.72 12.93 -7.72
C VAL A 171 -10.51 13.27 -6.84
N PRO A 172 -9.51 12.37 -6.72
CA PRO A 172 -8.33 12.65 -5.91
C PRO A 172 -7.50 13.78 -6.52
N ALA A 173 -6.96 14.64 -5.66
CA ALA A 173 -5.90 15.56 -6.07
C ALA A 173 -4.62 14.75 -6.25
N VAL A 174 -4.08 14.72 -7.48
CA VAL A 174 -2.84 14.00 -7.79
C VAL A 174 -1.73 15.04 -7.98
N ALA A 175 -0.80 15.10 -7.03
CA ALA A 175 0.48 15.81 -7.17
C ALA A 175 1.57 14.76 -7.33
N GLN A 176 1.94 14.47 -8.58
CA GLN A 176 2.87 13.39 -8.89
C GLN A 176 4.30 13.79 -8.46
N GLY A 177 4.92 13.00 -7.58
CA GLY A 177 6.30 13.21 -7.13
C GLY A 177 6.46 13.61 -5.66
N ASP A 178 5.39 14.01 -4.97
CA ASP A 178 5.41 14.12 -3.51
C ASP A 178 5.15 12.74 -2.89
N PRO A 179 5.98 12.25 -1.95
CA PRO A 179 5.62 11.06 -1.19
C PRO A 179 4.24 11.29 -0.55
N ALA A 180 3.41 10.25 -0.48
CA ALA A 180 2.17 10.32 0.28
C ALA A 180 2.44 11.02 1.62
N PRO A 181 1.61 11.99 2.05
CA PRO A 181 1.85 12.69 3.30
C PRO A 181 2.03 11.65 4.40
N LYS A 182 3.21 11.63 5.02
CA LYS A 182 3.48 10.76 6.15
C LYS A 182 2.39 10.98 7.19
N ALA A 183 1.80 9.91 7.70
CA ALA A 183 0.74 9.99 8.67
C ALA A 183 1.24 10.79 9.89
N PRO A 184 0.50 11.80 10.37
CA PRO A 184 0.87 12.52 11.57
C PRO A 184 0.80 11.56 12.76
N ALA A 185 1.78 11.63 13.66
CA ALA A 185 1.93 10.73 14.80
C ALA A 185 0.66 10.54 15.67
N GLY A 186 -0.26 11.52 15.68
CA GLY A 186 -1.55 11.45 16.40
C GLY A 186 -2.69 10.71 15.70
N SER A 187 -2.52 10.31 14.43
CA SER A 187 -3.56 9.58 13.67
C SER A 187 -3.50 8.05 13.87
N ALA A 188 -2.39 7.54 14.42
CA ALA A 188 -2.20 6.14 14.79
C ALA A 188 -2.66 5.89 16.24
N ALA A 189 -3.97 5.92 16.49
CA ALA A 189 -4.56 5.66 17.80
C ALA A 189 -4.37 4.18 18.23
N GLY A 190 -3.21 3.86 18.82
CA GLY A 190 -2.94 2.59 19.52
C GLY A 190 -2.96 1.33 18.65
N ARG A 191 -2.89 1.45 17.33
CA ARG A 191 -2.90 0.33 16.38
C ARG A 191 -1.60 0.35 15.56
N CYS A 192 -1.02 -0.82 15.31
CA CYS A 192 0.03 -0.94 14.30
C CYS A 192 -0.60 -0.69 12.92
N VAL A 193 -0.46 0.54 12.42
CA VAL A 193 -0.95 0.91 11.08
C VAL A 193 -0.14 0.19 9.98
N SER A 194 1.04 -0.31 10.34
CA SER A 194 1.93 -1.13 9.53
C SER A 194 1.48 -2.58 9.32
N GLY A 195 0.42 -3.06 9.98
CA GLY A 195 -0.07 -4.43 9.80
C GLY A 195 -0.70 -5.07 11.04
N PRO A 196 -0.99 -6.39 11.00
CA PRO A 196 -1.47 -7.12 12.16
C PRO A 196 -0.55 -6.87 13.37
N PRO A 197 -1.10 -6.51 14.54
CA PRO A 197 -0.27 -6.18 15.70
C PRO A 197 0.36 -7.40 16.35
N GLN A 198 0.04 -8.61 15.90
CA GLN A 198 0.47 -9.85 16.53
C GLN A 198 1.12 -10.77 15.50
N PHE A 199 2.23 -11.39 15.91
CA PHE A 199 2.81 -12.54 15.23
C PHE A 199 2.57 -13.78 16.10
N ALA A 200 1.94 -14.81 15.51
CA ALA A 200 1.73 -16.10 16.16
C ALA A 200 2.71 -17.11 15.57
N GLY A 201 3.48 -17.79 16.42
CA GLY A 201 4.36 -18.88 16.01
C GLY A 201 3.56 -20.14 15.65
N GLY A 202 4.11 -20.96 14.75
CA GLY A 202 3.54 -22.25 14.41
C GLY A 202 3.95 -23.30 15.43
N GLY A 203 3.02 -23.77 16.28
CA GLY A 203 3.29 -24.95 17.10
C GLY A 203 3.41 -26.20 16.22
N ASP A 204 4.47 -27.01 16.43
CA ASP A 204 4.75 -28.24 15.68
C ASP A 204 3.63 -29.32 15.77
N ASP A 205 2.64 -29.12 16.63
CA ASP A 205 1.56 -30.06 16.97
C ASP A 205 0.14 -29.47 16.85
N GLY A 206 -0.02 -28.27 16.29
CA GLY A 206 -1.31 -27.60 16.18
C GLY A 206 -1.83 -26.98 17.49
N THR A 207 -1.01 -26.95 18.54
CA THR A 207 -1.24 -26.10 19.72
C THR A 207 -0.85 -24.66 19.38
N PRO A 208 -1.53 -23.60 19.87
CA PRO A 208 -1.09 -22.23 19.63
C PRO A 208 0.33 -22.06 20.18
N GLY A 209 1.28 -21.73 19.30
CA GLY A 209 2.63 -21.33 19.71
C GLY A 209 2.60 -20.03 20.52
N GLY A 210 3.78 -19.58 20.96
CA GLY A 210 3.92 -18.24 21.52
C GLY A 210 3.35 -17.17 20.59
N ALA A 211 2.96 -16.02 21.15
CA ALA A 211 2.52 -14.87 20.36
C ALA A 211 3.27 -13.62 20.80
N ALA A 212 3.80 -12.88 19.83
CA ALA A 212 4.39 -11.56 20.05
C ALA A 212 3.35 -10.49 19.72
N ASP A 213 2.97 -9.68 20.71
CA ASP A 213 2.08 -8.52 20.53
C ASP A 213 2.88 -7.21 20.42
N PHE A 214 2.88 -6.64 19.23
CA PHE A 214 3.55 -5.39 18.86
C PHE A 214 2.68 -4.14 19.08
N ALA A 215 1.38 -4.27 19.38
CA ALA A 215 0.51 -3.11 19.60
C ALA A 215 1.07 -2.11 20.65
N PRO A 216 1.60 -2.55 21.80
CA PRO A 216 2.19 -1.64 22.79
C PRO A 216 3.41 -0.89 22.24
N SER A 217 4.22 -1.53 21.41
CA SER A 217 5.41 -0.94 20.78
C SER A 217 5.01 0.08 19.72
N CYS A 218 3.98 -0.20 18.91
CA CYS A 218 3.42 0.74 17.94
C CYS A 218 2.82 1.98 18.62
N ALA A 219 2.10 1.80 19.74
CA ALA A 219 1.56 2.92 20.53
C ALA A 219 2.67 3.81 21.11
N ARG A 220 3.76 3.20 21.61
CA ARG A 220 4.94 3.92 22.12
C ARG A 220 5.67 4.70 21.02
N LEU A 221 5.82 4.12 19.83
CA LEU A 221 6.39 4.83 18.68
C LEU A 221 5.54 6.06 18.32
N ALA A 222 4.23 5.92 18.23
CA ALA A 222 3.33 7.04 17.92
C ALA A 222 3.45 8.17 18.95
N ALA A 223 3.46 7.83 20.24
CA ALA A 223 3.67 8.80 21.33
C ALA A 223 5.05 9.48 21.22
N CYS A 224 6.13 8.71 20.97
CA CYS A 224 7.48 9.24 20.82
C CYS A 224 7.59 10.20 19.63
N MET A 225 7.06 9.79 18.47
CA MET A 225 7.07 10.61 17.24
C MET A 225 6.24 11.88 17.40
N SER A 226 5.17 11.86 18.21
CA SER A 226 4.39 13.07 18.53
C SER A 226 5.15 14.08 19.40
N ALA A 227 6.09 13.62 20.22
CA ALA A 227 6.94 14.45 21.07
C ALA A 227 8.24 14.91 20.36
N ALA A 228 8.53 14.37 19.19
CA ALA A 228 9.62 14.81 18.32
C ALA A 228 9.15 16.01 17.47
N PRO A 229 10.02 17.03 17.23
CA PRO A 229 11.40 17.14 17.70
C PRO A 229 11.54 17.78 19.10
N ALA A 230 10.46 18.18 19.75
CA ALA A 230 10.48 19.03 20.94
C ALA A 230 11.25 18.43 22.14
N HIS A 231 11.18 17.11 22.34
CA HIS A 231 11.78 16.42 23.48
C HIS A 231 12.67 15.22 23.09
N THR A 232 12.69 14.83 21.82
CA THR A 232 13.44 13.68 21.29
C THR A 232 13.61 13.79 19.77
N SER A 233 14.44 12.95 19.16
CA SER A 233 14.61 12.89 17.70
C SER A 233 13.81 11.74 17.09
N ALA A 234 13.39 11.88 15.83
CA ALA A 234 12.74 10.80 15.09
C ALA A 234 13.61 9.54 15.01
N LEU A 235 14.93 9.72 14.80
CA LEU A 235 15.90 8.61 14.80
C LEU A 235 15.95 7.90 16.16
N THR A 236 15.88 8.63 17.28
CA THR A 236 15.82 8.05 18.62
C THR A 236 14.53 7.23 18.81
N CYS A 237 13.40 7.74 18.34
CA CYS A 237 12.13 7.02 18.39
C CYS A 237 12.16 5.72 17.57
N GLU A 238 12.72 5.77 16.36
CA GLU A 238 12.84 4.61 15.47
C GLU A 238 13.77 3.53 16.06
N ASN A 239 14.93 3.93 16.60
CA ASN A 239 15.88 3.00 17.21
C ASN A 239 15.29 2.34 18.47
N THR A 240 14.53 3.10 19.28
CA THR A 240 13.84 2.58 20.46
C THR A 240 12.73 1.60 20.06
N PHE A 241 11.97 1.93 19.02
CA PHE A 241 10.93 1.07 18.49
C PHE A 241 11.46 -0.26 17.95
N MET A 242 12.58 -0.24 17.22
CA MET A 242 13.25 -1.47 16.77
C MET A 242 13.64 -2.35 17.96
N ALA A 243 14.24 -1.77 19.00
CA ALA A 243 14.62 -2.52 20.21
C ALA A 243 13.40 -3.12 20.93
N ASP A 244 12.30 -2.37 21.03
CA ASP A 244 11.06 -2.84 21.64
C ASP A 244 10.44 -4.04 20.92
N LEU A 245 10.41 -4.01 19.58
CA LEU A 245 9.88 -5.11 18.77
C LEU A 245 10.76 -6.36 18.87
N THR A 246 12.08 -6.21 18.78
CA THR A 246 13.03 -7.31 18.96
C THR A 246 12.89 -7.96 20.35
N ASN A 247 12.75 -7.16 21.40
CA ASN A 247 12.52 -7.67 22.75
C ASN A 247 11.19 -8.43 22.87
N THR A 248 10.16 -8.00 22.14
CA THR A 248 8.85 -8.69 22.10
C THR A 248 9.01 -10.07 21.45
N CYS A 249 9.77 -10.18 20.36
CA CYS A 249 10.08 -11.47 19.74
C CYS A 249 10.90 -12.39 20.65
N VAL A 250 11.90 -11.83 21.33
CA VAL A 250 12.71 -12.59 22.28
C VAL A 250 11.86 -13.14 23.44
N ALA A 251 10.95 -12.33 23.96
CA ALA A 251 10.07 -12.72 25.06
C ALA A 251 9.07 -13.82 24.66
N ALA A 252 8.64 -13.84 23.39
CA ALA A 252 7.66 -14.81 22.89
C ALA A 252 8.27 -16.12 22.40
N PHE A 253 9.46 -16.09 21.80
CA PHE A 253 10.03 -17.23 21.05
C PHE A 253 11.46 -17.62 21.43
N GLY A 254 12.13 -16.90 22.34
CA GLY A 254 13.55 -17.14 22.63
C GLY A 254 14.48 -16.40 21.66
N HIS A 255 15.73 -16.85 21.50
CA HIS A 255 16.77 -16.09 20.78
C HIS A 255 17.09 -16.67 19.39
N ASP A 256 16.46 -17.78 19.00
CA ASP A 256 16.72 -18.54 17.79
C ASP A 256 15.53 -19.43 17.40
N GLY A 257 15.52 -19.92 16.15
CA GLY A 257 14.45 -20.78 15.62
C GLY A 257 13.55 -20.11 14.57
N GLY A 258 12.78 -20.92 13.85
CA GLY A 258 11.94 -20.45 12.73
C GLY A 258 10.89 -19.42 13.13
N ASP A 259 10.26 -19.59 14.29
CA ASP A 259 9.29 -18.64 14.84
C ASP A 259 9.96 -17.32 15.28
N TYR A 260 11.17 -17.38 15.85
CA TYR A 260 11.94 -16.18 16.20
C TYR A 260 12.33 -15.38 14.95
N GLU A 261 12.84 -16.04 13.90
CA GLU A 261 13.20 -15.41 12.63
C GLU A 261 11.97 -14.82 11.92
N GLY A 262 10.84 -15.54 11.93
CA GLY A 262 9.56 -15.04 11.41
C GLY A 262 9.02 -13.83 12.19
N CYS A 263 9.18 -13.84 13.51
CA CYS A 263 8.84 -12.71 14.36
C CYS A 263 9.74 -11.50 14.08
N LEU A 264 11.06 -11.69 13.96
CA LEU A 264 12.00 -10.63 13.61
C LEU A 264 11.73 -10.06 12.21
N ALA A 265 11.37 -10.89 11.24
CA ALA A 265 10.93 -10.43 9.93
C ALA A 265 9.71 -9.50 10.05
N THR A 266 8.72 -9.88 10.86
CA THR A 266 7.52 -9.05 11.11
C THR A 266 7.86 -7.73 11.83
N ALA A 267 8.71 -7.79 12.86
CA ALA A 267 9.22 -6.62 13.58
C ALA A 267 9.96 -5.65 12.64
N ASN A 268 10.82 -6.18 11.76
CA ASN A 268 11.68 -5.38 10.91
C ASN A 268 10.93 -4.48 9.94
N GLY A 269 9.73 -4.83 9.49
CA GLY A 269 8.95 -3.89 8.69
C GLY A 269 7.72 -3.28 9.29
N HIS A 270 7.41 -3.57 10.55
CA HIS A 270 6.88 -2.50 11.39
C HIS A 270 7.87 -1.30 11.43
N VAL A 271 9.18 -1.55 11.58
CA VAL A 271 10.23 -0.49 11.56
C VAL A 271 10.37 0.16 10.18
N ARG A 272 10.45 -0.64 9.10
CA ARG A 272 10.52 -0.13 7.72
C ARG A 272 9.32 0.75 7.37
N TRP A 273 8.10 0.28 7.68
CA TRP A 273 6.89 1.07 7.44
C TRP A 273 6.94 2.39 8.21
N ALA A 274 7.36 2.39 9.48
CA ALA A 274 7.44 3.60 10.29
C ALA A 274 8.38 4.65 9.68
N LYS A 275 9.56 4.22 9.20
CA LYS A 275 10.53 5.11 8.53
C LYS A 275 9.96 5.75 7.27
N GLU A 276 9.24 4.95 6.49
CA GLU A 276 8.68 5.36 5.19
C GLU A 276 7.42 6.23 5.36
N ASN A 277 6.57 5.95 6.36
CA ASN A 277 5.20 6.45 6.41
C ASN A 277 4.85 7.31 7.64
N LEU A 278 5.68 7.37 8.69
CA LEU A 278 5.39 8.12 9.92
C LEU A 278 6.24 9.40 10.01
N ALA A 279 5.58 10.55 10.23
CA ALA A 279 6.26 11.82 10.44
C ALA A 279 6.34 12.18 11.93
N PRO A 280 7.44 12.81 12.38
CA PRO A 280 7.47 13.45 13.69
C PRO A 280 6.41 14.57 13.76
N GLY A 281 5.99 14.92 14.98
CA GLY A 281 5.10 16.03 15.22
C GLY A 281 5.64 17.34 14.60
N GLN A 282 4.74 18.21 14.16
CA GLN A 282 5.14 19.56 13.79
C GLN A 282 5.59 20.30 15.05
N PRO A 283 6.73 21.01 15.05
CA PRO A 283 7.08 21.88 16.15
C PRO A 283 5.92 22.87 16.36
N ALA A 284 5.47 23.02 17.60
CA ALA A 284 4.46 24.01 17.92
C ALA A 284 4.94 25.35 17.36
N ALA A 285 4.17 25.92 16.42
CA ALA A 285 4.42 27.27 15.95
C ALA A 285 4.49 28.14 17.20
N ALA A 286 5.66 28.74 17.43
CA ALA A 286 5.86 29.65 18.55
C ALA A 286 4.74 30.69 18.47
N ALA A 287 3.78 30.59 19.38
CA ALA A 287 2.75 31.59 19.54
C ALA A 287 3.48 32.92 19.73
N GLY A 288 3.31 33.82 18.76
CA GLY A 288 3.96 35.12 18.73
C GLY A 288 3.78 35.83 20.07
N GLY A 289 4.91 36.04 20.75
CA GLY A 289 4.98 36.82 21.97
C GLY A 289 5.39 38.25 21.64
N ALA A 290 4.45 39.16 21.89
CA ALA A 290 4.56 40.60 22.19
C ALA A 290 5.28 41.52 21.19
#